data_AF-A0A4R2RG98-F1
#
_entry.id   AF-A0A4R2RG98-F1
#
_cell.length_a   1.000
_cell.length_b   1.000
_cell.length_c   1.000
_cell.angle_alpha   90.00
_cell.angle_beta   90.00
_cell.angle_gamma   90.00
#
_symmetry.space_group_name_H-M   'P 1'
#
loop_
_entity.id
_entity.type
_entity.pdbx_description
1 polymer ?
#
loop_
_entity_poly.entity_id
_entity_poly.type
_entity_poly.pdbx_seq_one_letter_code
_entity_poly.pdbx_strand_id
1 'polypeptide(L)'
;MRERLAQILDRPLTRNAIMGVILVNAVLLGMETSQTLMDRAGGLIVALDMVCLTIFVAEIAAKLVAHRLSFFRSGWNNFDFVIVGISLVPGAQTLSVLRALRILRLLRVVSVAPSLRRVVEGFITALPGMGSVFLLMGIIFYIGAVMATKLFGAAFPDWFGTLGDSAYSLFQIMTLESWSMGIVRPVMEVFPYAWAFFVPFIMVTTFAVVNLLVGLIVNSMQDAHHEEDVLRTDAYRDEVLARLAAIEARLGGGAHSPDETAPRTGYDPMRGQAGNG
;
A
#
# COMPACT_ATOMS: atom_id res chain seq x y z
N MET A 1 -3.76 29.30 18.69
CA MET A 1 -5.08 28.64 18.47
C MET A 1 -4.96 27.35 17.66
N ARG A 2 -4.24 27.33 16.53
CA ARG A 2 -4.08 26.12 15.68
C ARG A 2 -3.34 24.96 16.35
N GLU A 3 -2.23 25.25 17.03
CA GLU A 3 -1.47 24.23 17.76
C GLU A 3 -2.29 23.59 18.89
N ARG A 4 -3.12 24.39 19.59
CA ARG A 4 -4.06 23.86 20.59
C ARG A 4 -5.11 22.95 19.96
N LEU A 5 -5.60 23.28 18.76
CA LEU A 5 -6.53 22.44 17.99
C LEU A 5 -5.87 21.12 17.58
N ALA A 6 -4.65 21.15 17.04
CA ALA A 6 -3.90 19.94 16.71
C ALA A 6 -3.68 19.06 17.96
N GLN A 7 -3.24 19.65 19.07
CA GLN A 7 -3.06 18.95 20.34
C GLN A 7 -4.35 18.35 20.91
N ILE A 8 -5.52 18.91 20.61
CA ILE A 8 -6.82 18.34 21.00
C ILE A 8 -7.21 17.18 20.07
N LEU A 9 -6.95 17.32 18.77
CA LEU A 9 -7.25 16.29 17.77
C LEU A 9 -6.39 15.04 17.95
N ASP A 10 -5.14 15.21 18.38
CA ASP A 10 -4.20 14.10 18.60
C ASP A 10 -4.43 13.35 19.93
N ARG A 11 -5.37 13.81 20.77
CA ARG A 11 -5.66 13.13 22.04
C ARG A 11 -6.24 11.74 21.80
N PRO A 12 -5.85 10.73 22.61
CA PRO A 12 -6.41 9.39 22.52
C PRO A 12 -7.92 9.40 22.75
N LEU A 13 -8.43 10.33 23.55
CA LEU A 13 -9.85 10.48 23.83
C LEU A 13 -10.63 10.92 22.58
N THR A 14 -10.12 11.90 21.82
CA THR A 14 -10.71 12.33 20.54
C THR A 14 -10.68 11.20 19.52
N ARG A 15 -9.55 10.50 19.41
CA ARG A 15 -9.41 9.33 18.53
C ARG A 15 -10.41 8.22 18.89
N ASN A 16 -10.53 7.88 20.16
CA ASN A 16 -11.44 6.84 20.64
C ASN A 16 -12.91 7.26 20.48
N ALA A 17 -13.24 8.54 20.64
CA ALA A 17 -14.57 9.07 20.36
C ALA A 17 -14.94 8.93 18.88
N ILE A 18 -14.05 9.33 17.96
CA ILE A 18 -14.27 9.15 16.52
C ILE A 18 -14.39 7.67 16.15
N MET A 19 -13.56 6.81 16.73
CA MET A 19 -13.67 5.36 16.56
C MET A 19 -15.03 4.83 17.05
N GLY A 20 -15.53 5.30 18.19
CA GLY A 20 -16.87 4.98 18.67
C GLY A 20 -17.97 5.40 17.70
N VAL A 21 -17.86 6.61 17.13
CA VAL A 21 -18.81 7.09 16.10
C VAL A 21 -18.77 6.22 14.84
N ILE A 22 -17.57 5.79 14.39
CA ILE A 22 -17.43 4.87 13.25
C ILE A 22 -18.12 3.53 13.54
N LEU A 23 -17.94 2.96 14.74
CA LEU A 23 -18.58 1.70 15.11
C LEU A 23 -20.11 1.81 15.18
N VAL A 24 -20.63 2.89 15.77
CA VAL A 24 -22.07 3.17 15.77
C VAL A 24 -22.59 3.31 14.34
N ASN A 25 -21.86 4.04 13.48
CA ASN A 25 -22.24 4.22 12.09
C ASN A 25 -22.25 2.90 11.29
N ALA A 26 -21.33 1.99 11.59
CA ALA A 26 -21.33 0.64 11.01
C ALA A 26 -22.58 -0.16 11.39
N VAL A 27 -22.99 -0.08 12.66
CA VAL A 27 -24.22 -0.73 13.13
C VAL A 27 -25.44 -0.13 12.46
N LEU A 28 -25.54 1.20 12.37
CA LEU A 28 -26.64 1.89 11.70
C LEU A 28 -26.76 1.47 10.23
N LEU A 29 -25.65 1.39 9.51
CA LEU A 29 -25.64 0.91 8.13
C LEU A 29 -26.14 -0.54 8.02
N GLY A 30 -25.74 -1.41 8.95
CA GLY A 30 -26.27 -2.77 9.03
C GLY A 30 -27.79 -2.78 9.24
N MET A 31 -28.30 -1.89 10.09
CA MET A 31 -29.74 -1.74 10.33
C MET A 31 -30.49 -1.22 9.10
N GLU A 32 -29.88 -0.36 8.28
CA GLU A 32 -30.47 0.13 7.02
C GLU A 32 -30.73 -1.01 6.01
N THR A 33 -30.01 -2.14 6.11
CA THR A 33 -30.23 -3.30 5.23
C THR A 33 -31.52 -4.08 5.55
N SER A 34 -32.09 -3.90 6.73
CA SER A 34 -33.30 -4.61 7.17
C SER A 34 -34.55 -3.78 6.93
N GLN A 35 -35.41 -4.26 6.03
CA GLN A 35 -36.70 -3.62 5.74
C GLN A 35 -37.55 -3.45 7.02
N THR A 36 -37.58 -4.47 7.89
CA THR A 36 -38.34 -4.44 9.14
C THR A 36 -37.89 -3.33 10.10
N LEU A 37 -36.58 -3.07 10.18
CA LEU A 37 -36.04 -1.99 11.02
C LEU A 37 -36.28 -0.62 10.40
N MET A 38 -36.16 -0.52 9.07
CA MET A 38 -36.44 0.71 8.34
C MET A 38 -37.91 1.12 8.42
N ASP A 39 -38.83 0.16 8.41
CA ASP A 39 -40.26 0.43 8.55
C ASP A 39 -40.63 0.89 9.97
N ARG A 40 -39.96 0.37 11.00
CA ARG A 40 -40.22 0.73 12.42
C ARG A 40 -39.51 1.99 12.88
N ALA A 41 -38.27 2.19 12.46
CA ALA A 41 -37.37 3.20 13.01
C ALA A 41 -36.47 3.86 11.95
N GLY A 42 -36.77 3.72 10.65
CA GLY A 42 -35.91 4.22 9.57
C GLY A 42 -35.60 5.71 9.65
N GLY A 43 -36.58 6.55 10.04
CA GLY A 43 -36.34 7.97 10.25
C GLY A 43 -35.28 8.27 11.32
N LEU A 44 -35.30 7.51 12.43
CA LEU A 44 -34.30 7.63 13.49
C LEU A 44 -32.92 7.12 13.03
N ILE A 45 -32.88 5.98 12.33
CA ILE A 45 -31.64 5.40 11.81
C ILE A 45 -30.94 6.38 10.87
N VAL A 46 -31.67 6.96 9.91
CA VAL A 46 -31.14 7.94 8.95
C VAL A 46 -30.73 9.23 9.65
N ALA A 47 -31.48 9.69 10.66
CA ALA A 47 -31.10 10.87 11.44
C ALA A 47 -29.78 10.63 12.19
N LEU A 48 -29.60 9.45 12.79
CA LEU A 48 -28.36 9.09 13.48
C LEU A 48 -27.18 8.93 12.50
N ASP A 49 -27.40 8.39 11.29
CA ASP A 49 -26.36 8.36 10.23
C ASP A 49 -25.93 9.78 9.86
N MET A 50 -26.89 10.70 9.69
CA MET A 50 -26.61 12.11 9.39
C MET A 50 -25.84 12.81 10.51
N VAL A 51 -26.12 12.49 11.77
CA VAL A 51 -25.33 12.98 12.91
C VAL A 51 -23.89 12.46 12.82
N CYS A 52 -23.70 11.17 12.55
CA CYS A 52 -22.36 10.59 12.38
C CYS A 52 -21.59 11.27 11.23
N LEU A 53 -22.24 11.47 10.08
CA LEU A 53 -21.65 12.17 8.94
C LEU A 53 -21.27 13.60 9.31
N THR A 54 -22.13 14.32 10.02
CA THR A 54 -21.86 15.70 10.46
C THR A 54 -20.64 15.76 11.38
N ILE A 55 -20.50 14.81 12.30
CA ILE A 55 -19.32 14.69 13.17
C ILE A 55 -18.06 14.46 12.34
N PHE A 56 -18.11 13.59 11.32
CA PHE A 56 -16.98 13.35 10.42
C PHE A 56 -16.58 14.58 9.60
N VAL A 57 -17.55 15.32 9.09
CA VAL A 57 -17.30 16.59 8.39
C VAL A 57 -16.64 17.60 9.32
N ALA A 58 -17.17 17.76 10.54
CA ALA A 58 -16.62 18.67 11.52
C ALA A 58 -15.18 18.29 11.91
N GLU A 59 -14.90 17.00 12.08
CA GLU A 59 -13.57 16.49 12.40
C GLU A 59 -12.57 16.74 11.26
N ILE A 60 -12.94 16.48 10.00
CA ILE A 60 -12.08 16.76 8.85
C ILE A 60 -11.88 18.26 8.65
N ALA A 61 -12.91 19.09 8.83
CA ALA A 61 -12.79 20.54 8.79
C ALA A 61 -11.82 21.04 9.89
N ALA A 62 -11.91 20.51 11.11
CA ALA A 62 -11.00 20.84 12.19
C ALA A 62 -9.55 20.45 11.86
N LYS A 63 -9.31 19.24 11.32
CA LYS A 63 -7.99 18.79 10.85
C LYS A 63 -7.45 19.68 9.73
N LEU A 64 -8.29 20.08 8.77
CA LEU A 64 -7.90 20.94 7.67
C LEU A 64 -7.50 22.35 8.16
N VAL A 65 -8.24 22.91 9.13
CA VAL A 65 -7.90 24.20 9.75
C VAL A 65 -6.61 24.11 10.58
N ALA A 66 -6.41 23.00 11.29
CA ALA A 66 -5.22 22.77 12.12
C ALA A 66 -3.95 22.60 11.28
N HIS A 67 -3.99 21.76 10.23
CA HIS A 67 -2.81 21.36 9.46
C HIS A 67 -2.64 22.09 8.11
N ARG A 68 -3.68 22.79 7.60
CA ARG A 68 -3.66 23.52 6.32
C ARG A 68 -3.14 22.67 5.16
N LEU A 69 -2.11 23.14 4.45
CA LEU A 69 -1.49 22.42 3.32
C LEU A 69 -0.74 21.16 3.77
N SER A 70 -0.33 21.09 5.05
CA SER A 70 0.28 19.88 5.60
C SER A 70 -0.73 18.73 5.73
N PHE A 71 -2.03 19.04 5.80
CA PHE A 71 -3.09 18.03 5.78
C PHE A 71 -2.94 17.09 4.57
N PHE A 72 -2.70 17.67 3.39
CA PHE A 72 -2.62 16.94 2.13
C PHE A 72 -1.33 16.14 1.94
N ARG A 73 -0.34 16.28 2.84
CA ARG A 73 0.87 15.47 2.81
C ARG A 73 0.70 14.10 3.47
N SER A 74 -0.36 13.92 4.27
CA SER A 74 -0.66 12.65 4.90
C SER A 74 -1.64 11.84 4.06
N GLY A 75 -1.22 10.64 3.62
CA GLY A 75 -2.05 9.71 2.86
C GLY A 75 -3.36 9.36 3.58
N TRP A 76 -3.32 9.20 4.91
CA TRP A 76 -4.50 8.90 5.72
C TRP A 76 -5.49 10.06 5.82
N ASN A 77 -5.00 11.30 5.87
CA ASN A 77 -5.86 12.48 5.85
C ASN A 77 -6.52 12.65 4.47
N ASN A 78 -5.77 12.42 3.38
CA ASN A 78 -6.32 12.42 2.03
C ASN A 78 -7.38 11.34 1.85
N PHE A 79 -7.12 10.13 2.35
CA PHE A 79 -8.07 9.04 2.36
C PHE A 79 -9.38 9.41 3.07
N ASP A 80 -9.29 9.91 4.31
CA ASP A 80 -10.47 10.34 5.07
C ASP A 80 -11.23 11.47 4.35
N PHE A 81 -10.51 12.43 3.77
CA PHE A 81 -11.10 13.54 3.04
C PHE A 81 -11.90 13.07 1.82
N VAL A 82 -11.35 12.15 1.03
CA VAL A 82 -12.05 11.57 -0.13
C VAL A 82 -13.30 10.79 0.32
N ILE A 83 -13.18 9.97 1.36
CA ILE A 83 -14.27 9.14 1.87
C ILE A 83 -15.43 9.98 2.41
N VAL A 84 -15.13 11.02 3.18
CA VAL A 84 -16.14 11.98 3.66
C VAL A 84 -16.69 12.79 2.48
N GLY A 85 -15.84 13.21 1.54
CA GLY A 85 -16.23 13.93 0.33
C GLY A 85 -17.25 13.18 -0.53
N ILE A 86 -17.05 11.88 -0.79
CA ILE A 86 -18.01 11.02 -1.50
C ILE A 86 -19.38 11.02 -0.81
N SER A 87 -19.39 11.08 0.52
CA SER A 87 -20.64 11.10 1.30
C SER A 87 -21.38 12.44 1.23
N LEU A 88 -20.71 13.53 0.83
CA LEU A 88 -21.29 14.87 0.73
C LEU A 88 -21.85 15.21 -0.64
N VAL A 89 -21.49 14.45 -1.70
CA VAL A 89 -21.89 14.76 -3.09
C VAL A 89 -23.43 14.80 -3.21
N PRO A 90 -24.03 16.00 -3.42
CA PRO A 90 -25.46 16.14 -3.64
C PRO A 90 -25.80 15.51 -5.01
N GLY A 91 -26.88 14.73 -5.10
CA GLY A 91 -27.22 14.01 -6.34
C GLY A 91 -26.57 12.62 -6.48
N ALA A 92 -25.75 12.19 -5.52
CA ALA A 92 -25.36 10.78 -5.37
C ALA A 92 -26.55 9.82 -5.16
N GLN A 93 -27.76 10.35 -4.97
CA GLN A 93 -28.99 9.56 -4.94
C GLN A 93 -29.41 9.08 -6.33
N THR A 94 -29.03 9.80 -7.41
CA THR A 94 -29.37 9.47 -8.80
C THR A 94 -28.44 8.40 -9.38
N LEU A 95 -27.20 8.32 -8.89
CA LEU A 95 -26.24 7.27 -9.24
C LEU A 95 -26.21 6.21 -8.13
N SER A 96 -26.87 5.07 -8.36
CA SER A 96 -26.95 3.95 -7.40
C SER A 96 -25.58 3.55 -6.83
N VAL A 97 -24.54 3.62 -7.67
CA VAL A 97 -23.14 3.36 -7.29
C VAL A 97 -22.65 4.33 -6.22
N LEU A 98 -22.86 5.64 -6.36
CA LEU A 98 -22.39 6.63 -5.37
C LEU A 98 -23.08 6.45 -4.02
N ARG A 99 -24.33 5.99 -4.02
CA ARG A 99 -25.04 5.59 -2.80
C ARG A 99 -24.36 4.39 -2.14
N ALA A 100 -23.98 3.37 -2.91
CA ALA A 100 -23.28 2.19 -2.39
C ALA A 100 -21.85 2.52 -1.92
N LEU A 101 -21.15 3.46 -2.57
CA LEU A 101 -19.81 3.89 -2.14
C LEU A 101 -19.81 4.56 -0.77
N ARG A 102 -20.96 4.98 -0.24
CA ARG A 102 -21.06 5.50 1.13
C ARG A 102 -20.63 4.48 2.17
N ILE A 103 -20.77 3.19 1.88
CA ILE A 103 -20.32 2.07 2.75
C ILE A 103 -18.79 2.13 2.95
N LEU A 104 -18.04 2.70 2.00
CA LEU A 104 -16.60 2.88 2.13
C LEU A 104 -16.22 3.78 3.33
N ARG A 105 -17.15 4.57 3.89
CA ARG A 105 -16.93 5.31 5.14
C ARG A 105 -16.54 4.40 6.32
N LEU A 106 -16.91 3.13 6.27
CA LEU A 106 -16.48 2.16 7.29
C LEU A 106 -14.98 1.87 7.23
N LEU A 107 -14.35 2.03 6.07
CA LEU A 107 -12.91 1.87 5.92
C LEU A 107 -12.12 2.94 6.71
N ARG A 108 -12.77 4.00 7.20
CA ARG A 108 -12.15 4.94 8.15
C ARG A 108 -11.72 4.27 9.44
N VAL A 109 -12.25 3.09 9.78
CA VAL A 109 -11.71 2.31 10.90
C VAL A 109 -10.23 2.01 10.69
N VAL A 110 -9.82 1.75 9.44
CA VAL A 110 -8.42 1.50 9.06
C VAL A 110 -7.59 2.76 9.29
N SER A 111 -8.11 3.93 8.88
CA SER A 111 -7.43 5.21 9.06
C SER A 111 -7.45 5.68 10.51
N VAL A 112 -8.31 5.22 11.40
CA VAL A 112 -8.32 5.68 12.81
C VAL A 112 -7.59 4.71 13.75
N ALA A 113 -7.57 3.41 13.42
CA ALA A 113 -6.93 2.37 14.21
C ALA A 113 -5.44 2.17 13.83
N PRO A 114 -4.48 2.49 14.72
CA PRO A 114 -3.05 2.37 14.39
C PRO A 114 -2.60 0.94 14.06
N SER A 115 -3.24 -0.08 14.63
CA SER A 115 -2.99 -1.48 14.28
C SER A 115 -3.32 -1.78 12.83
N LEU A 116 -4.49 -1.33 12.35
CA LEU A 116 -4.91 -1.52 10.96
C LEU A 116 -4.08 -0.68 9.99
N ARG A 117 -3.72 0.55 10.36
CA ARG A 117 -2.78 1.36 9.58
C ARG A 117 -1.48 0.62 9.33
N ARG A 118 -0.86 0.05 10.37
CA ARG A 118 0.39 -0.72 10.26
C ARG A 118 0.26 -1.91 9.31
N VAL A 119 -0.87 -2.63 9.36
CA VAL A 119 -1.12 -3.76 8.45
C VAL A 119 -1.19 -3.27 7.00
N VAL A 120 -1.98 -2.24 6.71
CA VAL A 120 -2.14 -1.70 5.36
C VAL A 120 -0.86 -1.03 4.86
N GLU A 121 -0.16 -0.28 5.71
CA GLU A 121 1.16 0.29 5.42
C GLU A 121 2.14 -0.82 5.07
N GLY A 122 2.22 -1.90 5.85
CA GLY A 122 3.08 -3.05 5.57
C GLY A 122 2.80 -3.69 4.21
N PHE A 123 1.51 -3.84 3.84
CA PHE A 123 1.15 -4.30 2.50
C PHE A 123 1.59 -3.32 1.41
N ILE A 124 1.33 -2.03 1.58
CA ILE A 124 1.68 -1.00 0.59
C ILE A 124 3.19 -0.85 0.44
N THR A 125 3.96 -0.88 1.53
CA THR A 125 5.43 -0.76 1.50
C THR A 125 6.12 -1.95 0.86
N ALA A 126 5.44 -3.10 0.80
CA ALA A 126 5.97 -4.29 0.13
C ALA A 126 5.73 -4.27 -1.40
N LEU A 127 4.78 -3.49 -1.92
CA LEU A 127 4.48 -3.41 -3.35
C LEU A 127 5.60 -2.81 -4.22
N PRO A 128 6.32 -1.72 -3.83
CA PRO A 128 7.35 -1.10 -4.65
C PRO A 128 8.46 -2.04 -5.11
N GLY A 129 8.87 -2.99 -4.26
CA GLY A 129 9.87 -4.01 -4.59
C GLY A 129 9.47 -4.91 -5.77
N MET A 130 8.20 -4.85 -6.17
CA MET A 130 7.58 -5.74 -7.15
C MET A 130 7.01 -4.98 -8.36
N GLY A 131 7.23 -3.67 -8.44
CA GLY A 131 6.66 -2.82 -9.48
C GLY A 131 7.04 -3.27 -10.90
N SER A 132 8.23 -3.83 -11.08
CA SER A 132 8.69 -4.41 -12.35
C SER A 132 7.86 -5.62 -12.79
N VAL A 133 7.47 -6.49 -11.84
CA VAL A 133 6.63 -7.66 -12.10
C VAL A 133 5.21 -7.24 -12.46
N PHE A 134 4.65 -6.26 -11.74
CA PHE A 134 3.34 -5.69 -12.09
C PHE A 134 3.34 -5.06 -13.49
N LEU A 135 4.40 -4.32 -13.85
CA LEU A 135 4.53 -3.74 -15.18
C LEU A 135 4.61 -4.82 -16.26
N LEU A 136 5.45 -5.84 -16.06
CA LEU A 136 5.58 -6.96 -16.99
C LEU A 136 4.26 -7.71 -17.15
N MET A 137 3.57 -8.01 -16.04
CA MET A 137 2.26 -8.63 -16.04
C MET A 137 1.26 -7.77 -16.83
N GLY A 138 1.20 -6.47 -16.56
CA GLY A 138 0.30 -5.54 -17.26
C GLY A 138 0.54 -5.52 -18.77
N ILE A 139 1.80 -5.57 -19.22
CA ILE A 139 2.16 -5.65 -20.65
C ILE A 139 1.67 -6.97 -21.25
N ILE A 140 1.96 -8.10 -20.61
CA ILE A 140 1.53 -9.43 -21.08
C ILE A 140 0.01 -9.49 -21.16
N PHE A 141 -0.68 -8.94 -20.15
CA PHE A 141 -2.12 -8.90 -20.07
C PHE A 141 -2.74 -8.04 -21.18
N TYR A 142 -2.18 -6.87 -21.43
CA TYR A 142 -2.63 -5.98 -22.51
C TYR A 142 -2.44 -6.61 -23.89
N ILE A 143 -1.25 -7.18 -24.16
CA ILE A 143 -0.97 -7.88 -25.41
C ILE A 143 -1.92 -9.07 -25.58
N GLY A 144 -2.13 -9.86 -24.51
CA GLY A 144 -3.10 -10.95 -24.47
C GLY A 144 -4.51 -10.48 -24.84
N ALA A 145 -4.99 -9.39 -24.22
CA ALA A 145 -6.32 -8.85 -24.47
C ALA A 145 -6.50 -8.38 -25.92
N VAL A 146 -5.50 -7.69 -26.49
CA VAL A 146 -5.51 -7.27 -27.89
C VAL A 146 -5.53 -8.49 -28.82
N MET A 147 -4.69 -9.50 -28.56
CA MET A 147 -4.66 -10.73 -29.37
C MET A 147 -5.99 -11.48 -29.30
N ALA A 148 -6.55 -11.69 -28.11
CA ALA A 148 -7.82 -12.38 -27.93
C ALA A 148 -8.97 -11.64 -28.63
N THR A 149 -9.01 -10.31 -28.55
CA THR A 149 -10.00 -9.48 -29.26
C THR A 149 -9.91 -9.72 -30.78
N LYS A 150 -8.69 -9.71 -31.33
CA LYS A 150 -8.47 -9.86 -32.77
C LYS A 150 -8.70 -11.28 -33.29
N LEU A 151 -8.38 -12.29 -32.49
CA LEU A 151 -8.50 -13.69 -32.89
C LEU A 151 -9.91 -14.24 -32.70
N PHE A 152 -10.57 -13.91 -31.58
CA PHE A 152 -11.80 -14.58 -31.15
C PHE A 152 -13.03 -13.67 -31.13
N GLY A 153 -12.85 -12.34 -31.11
CA GLY A 153 -13.95 -11.40 -30.88
C GLY A 153 -15.10 -11.45 -31.89
N ALA A 154 -14.82 -11.81 -33.14
CA ALA A 154 -15.86 -11.94 -34.16
C ALA A 154 -16.80 -13.12 -33.93
N ALA A 155 -16.29 -14.23 -33.40
CA ALA A 155 -17.07 -15.45 -33.13
C ALA A 155 -17.59 -15.52 -31.68
N PHE A 156 -16.90 -14.87 -30.75
CA PHE A 156 -17.20 -14.87 -29.31
C PHE A 156 -17.27 -13.43 -28.77
N PRO A 157 -18.27 -12.63 -29.19
CA PRO A 157 -18.35 -11.21 -28.84
C PRO A 157 -18.56 -10.97 -27.35
N ASP A 158 -19.26 -11.86 -26.63
CA ASP A 158 -19.51 -11.70 -25.18
C ASP A 158 -18.23 -11.85 -24.33
N TRP A 159 -17.23 -12.59 -24.82
CA TRP A 159 -15.96 -12.80 -24.12
C TRP A 159 -14.82 -11.97 -24.68
N PHE A 160 -14.81 -11.73 -25.99
CA PHE A 160 -13.67 -11.14 -26.68
C PHE A 160 -14.07 -10.03 -27.67
N GLY A 161 -15.31 -9.56 -27.66
CA GLY A 161 -15.81 -8.59 -28.63
C GLY A 161 -15.12 -7.23 -28.55
N THR A 162 -14.81 -6.78 -27.33
CA THR A 162 -13.99 -5.59 -27.10
C THR A 162 -12.71 -5.91 -26.34
N LEU A 163 -11.82 -4.91 -26.27
CA LEU A 163 -10.61 -5.00 -25.45
C LEU A 163 -10.95 -5.20 -23.96
N GLY A 164 -12.03 -4.60 -23.48
CA GLY A 164 -12.48 -4.72 -22.09
C GLY A 164 -13.02 -6.13 -21.80
N ASP A 165 -13.85 -6.66 -22.69
CA ASP A 165 -14.38 -8.02 -22.56
C ASP A 165 -13.24 -9.03 -22.56
N SER A 166 -12.28 -8.87 -23.48
CA SER A 166 -11.09 -9.73 -23.55
C SER A 166 -10.26 -9.64 -22.28
N ALA A 167 -10.04 -8.44 -21.75
CA ALA A 167 -9.29 -8.26 -20.51
C ALA A 167 -10.01 -8.92 -19.32
N TYR A 168 -11.33 -8.81 -19.23
CA TYR A 168 -12.13 -9.46 -18.19
C TYR A 168 -12.09 -10.99 -18.31
N SER A 169 -12.28 -11.54 -19.51
CA SER A 169 -12.22 -12.98 -19.77
C SER A 169 -10.82 -13.55 -19.50
N LEU A 170 -9.76 -12.83 -19.87
CA LEU A 170 -8.39 -13.23 -19.55
C LEU A 170 -8.07 -13.14 -18.05
N PHE A 171 -8.75 -12.26 -17.31
CA PHE A 171 -8.65 -12.20 -15.86
C PHE A 171 -9.29 -13.43 -15.22
N GLN A 172 -10.48 -13.79 -15.66
CA GLN A 172 -11.13 -15.05 -15.28
C GLN A 172 -10.22 -16.25 -15.57
N ILE A 173 -9.66 -16.34 -16.78
CA ILE A 173 -8.72 -17.40 -17.17
C ILE A 173 -7.47 -17.41 -16.29
N MET A 174 -6.89 -16.25 -15.98
CA MET A 174 -5.73 -16.14 -15.09
C MET A 174 -6.03 -16.67 -13.67
N THR A 175 -7.25 -16.49 -13.17
CA THR A 175 -7.70 -17.07 -11.89
C THR A 175 -8.03 -18.56 -11.98
N LEU A 176 -7.89 -19.17 -13.17
CA LEU A 176 -8.25 -20.55 -13.48
C LEU A 176 -9.74 -20.86 -13.28
N GLU A 177 -10.58 -19.84 -13.16
CA GLU A 177 -12.02 -20.00 -12.97
C GLU A 177 -12.66 -20.41 -14.30
N SER A 178 -13.22 -21.62 -14.34
CA SER A 178 -13.91 -22.18 -15.51
C SER A 178 -13.17 -22.04 -16.86
N TRP A 179 -11.86 -21.86 -16.85
CA TRP A 179 -11.10 -21.43 -18.04
C TRP A 179 -11.22 -22.42 -19.20
N SER A 180 -11.22 -23.73 -18.92
CA SER A 180 -11.32 -24.76 -19.96
C SER A 180 -12.78 -25.02 -20.36
N MET A 181 -13.63 -25.46 -19.42
CA MET A 181 -15.01 -25.84 -19.73
C MET A 181 -15.90 -24.66 -20.10
N GLY A 182 -15.68 -23.51 -19.47
CA GLY A 182 -16.50 -22.30 -19.66
C GLY A 182 -16.06 -21.41 -20.82
N ILE A 183 -14.79 -21.46 -21.22
CA ILE A 183 -14.25 -20.56 -22.26
C ILE A 183 -13.50 -21.34 -23.35
N VAL A 184 -12.36 -21.97 -23.04
CA VAL A 184 -11.44 -22.45 -24.08
C VAL A 184 -11.99 -23.63 -24.89
N ARG A 185 -12.75 -24.56 -24.29
CA ARG A 185 -13.38 -25.67 -25.03
C ARG A 185 -14.43 -25.18 -26.03
N PRO A 186 -15.41 -24.33 -25.65
CA PRO A 186 -16.28 -23.68 -26.62
C PRO A 186 -15.51 -22.94 -27.72
N VAL A 187 -14.44 -22.21 -27.37
CA VAL A 187 -13.60 -21.53 -28.38
C VAL A 187 -12.93 -22.53 -29.32
N MET A 188 -12.49 -23.69 -28.84
CA MET A 188 -11.87 -24.73 -29.64
C MET A 188 -12.82 -25.44 -30.61
N GLU A 189 -14.13 -25.40 -30.39
CA GLU A 189 -15.11 -25.92 -31.36
C GLU A 189 -15.08 -25.12 -32.67
N VAL A 190 -14.72 -23.84 -32.61
CA VAL A 190 -14.56 -22.95 -33.78
C VAL A 190 -13.09 -22.79 -34.18
N PHE A 191 -12.19 -22.71 -33.20
CA PHE A 191 -10.76 -22.50 -33.38
C PHE A 191 -9.96 -23.63 -32.73
N PRO A 192 -9.74 -24.78 -33.41
CA PRO A 192 -9.14 -25.98 -32.82
C PRO A 192 -7.77 -25.77 -32.16
N TYR A 193 -7.02 -24.76 -32.59
CA TYR A 193 -5.70 -24.41 -32.05
C TYR A 193 -5.72 -23.30 -30.99
N ALA A 194 -6.89 -22.88 -30.49
CA ALA A 194 -6.99 -21.82 -29.48
C ALA A 194 -6.21 -22.14 -28.19
N TRP A 195 -6.04 -23.42 -27.85
CA TRP A 195 -5.19 -23.85 -26.73
C TRP A 195 -3.74 -23.33 -26.84
N ALA A 196 -3.21 -23.15 -28.06
CA ALA A 196 -1.86 -22.65 -28.28
C ALA A 196 -1.69 -21.18 -27.90
N PHE A 197 -2.80 -20.44 -27.74
CA PHE A 197 -2.80 -19.11 -27.15
C PHE A 197 -3.06 -19.17 -25.62
N PHE A 198 -4.12 -19.86 -25.21
CA PHE A 198 -4.57 -19.83 -23.81
C PHE A 198 -3.64 -20.58 -22.86
N VAL A 199 -3.06 -21.73 -23.26
CA VAL A 199 -2.18 -22.51 -22.38
C VAL A 199 -0.88 -21.75 -22.08
N PRO A 200 -0.15 -21.20 -23.08
CA PRO A 200 1.01 -20.36 -22.78
C PRO A 200 0.67 -19.12 -21.97
N PHE A 201 -0.47 -18.47 -22.24
CA PHE A 201 -0.94 -17.33 -21.44
C PHE A 201 -1.08 -17.73 -19.96
N ILE A 202 -1.81 -18.81 -19.68
CA ILE A 202 -2.00 -19.33 -18.31
C ILE A 202 -0.66 -19.67 -17.65
N MET A 203 0.24 -20.36 -18.37
CA MET A 203 1.56 -20.73 -17.82
C MET A 203 2.35 -19.50 -17.40
N VAL A 204 2.41 -18.49 -18.27
CA VAL A 204 3.15 -17.24 -18.01
C VAL A 204 2.51 -16.45 -16.88
N THR A 205 1.19 -16.24 -16.90
CA THR A 205 0.52 -15.44 -15.86
C THR A 205 0.54 -16.14 -14.51
N THR A 206 0.30 -17.45 -14.47
CA THR A 206 0.34 -18.21 -13.21
C THR A 206 1.74 -18.22 -12.63
N PHE A 207 2.77 -18.46 -13.46
CA PHE A 207 4.17 -18.40 -13.03
C PHE A 207 4.53 -17.02 -12.47
N ALA A 208 4.12 -15.94 -13.15
CA ALA A 208 4.39 -14.59 -12.69
C ALA A 208 3.64 -14.25 -11.39
N VAL A 209 2.39 -14.72 -11.19
CA VAL A 209 1.67 -14.57 -9.91
C VAL A 209 2.37 -15.32 -8.77
N VAL A 210 2.84 -16.55 -9.03
CA VAL A 210 3.57 -17.34 -8.03
C VAL A 210 4.91 -16.67 -7.68
N ASN A 211 5.66 -16.21 -8.68
CA ASN A 211 6.92 -15.49 -8.45
C ASN A 211 6.71 -14.15 -7.73
N LEU A 212 5.58 -13.48 -7.98
CA LEU A 212 5.16 -12.33 -7.18
C LEU A 212 5.01 -12.77 -5.73
N LEU A 213 4.16 -13.75 -5.42
CA LEU A 213 3.95 -14.20 -4.04
C LEU A 213 5.26 -14.63 -3.35
N VAL A 214 6.11 -15.40 -4.03
CA VAL A 214 7.41 -15.80 -3.51
C VAL A 214 8.31 -14.59 -3.29
N GLY A 215 8.38 -13.66 -4.23
CA GLY A 215 9.15 -12.42 -4.09
C GLY A 215 8.69 -11.57 -2.91
N LEU A 216 7.38 -11.51 -2.65
CA LEU A 216 6.82 -10.78 -1.51
C LEU A 216 7.26 -11.41 -0.19
N ILE A 217 7.13 -12.74 -0.09
CA ILE A 217 7.53 -13.49 1.10
C ILE A 217 9.04 -13.37 1.32
N VAL A 218 9.84 -13.56 0.28
CA VAL A 218 11.29 -13.46 0.36
C VAL A 218 11.72 -12.06 0.79
N ASN A 219 11.15 -11.01 0.20
CA ASN A 219 11.47 -9.64 0.59
C ASN A 219 11.12 -9.39 2.07
N SER A 220 9.94 -9.84 2.52
CA SER A 220 9.53 -9.68 3.92
C SER A 220 10.40 -10.45 4.92
N MET A 221 10.89 -11.64 4.54
CA MET A 221 11.79 -12.44 5.37
C MET A 221 13.20 -11.86 5.39
N GLN A 222 13.68 -11.34 4.24
CA GLN A 222 14.97 -10.69 4.13
C GLN A 222 15.02 -9.40 4.94
N ASP A 223 13.96 -8.57 4.88
CA ASP A 223 13.86 -7.34 5.67
C ASP A 223 13.95 -7.65 7.17
N ALA A 224 13.27 -8.71 7.63
CA ALA A 224 13.31 -9.15 9.03
C ALA A 224 14.71 -9.61 9.47
N HIS A 225 15.45 -10.31 8.61
CA HIS A 225 16.83 -10.74 8.92
C HIS A 225 17.85 -9.61 8.80
N HIS A 226 17.66 -8.67 7.87
CA HIS A 226 18.58 -7.54 7.70
C HIS A 226 18.55 -6.61 8.91
N GLU A 227 17.38 -6.38 9.51
CA GLU A 227 17.25 -5.60 10.74
C GLU A 227 18.02 -6.25 11.90
N GLU A 228 17.98 -7.58 12.02
CA GLU A 228 18.72 -8.33 13.03
C GLU A 228 20.24 -8.32 12.79
N ASP A 229 20.68 -8.47 11.53
CA ASP A 229 22.10 -8.44 11.14
C ASP A 229 22.74 -7.07 11.34
N VAL A 230 22.01 -5.98 11.04
CA VAL A 230 22.48 -4.61 11.30
C VAL A 230 22.66 -4.39 12.80
N LEU A 231 21.67 -4.77 13.62
CA LEU A 231 21.77 -4.67 15.08
C LEU A 231 22.96 -5.47 15.63
N ARG A 232 23.20 -6.68 15.11
CA ARG A 232 24.34 -7.51 15.51
C ARG A 232 25.68 -6.91 15.09
N THR A 233 25.74 -6.33 13.90
CA THR A 233 26.95 -5.71 13.36
C THR A 233 27.31 -4.43 14.10
N ASP A 234 26.32 -3.59 14.43
CA ASP A 234 26.52 -2.38 15.23
C ASP A 234 26.98 -2.74 16.66
N ALA A 235 26.33 -3.72 17.30
CA ALA A 235 26.75 -4.21 18.61
C ALA A 235 28.20 -4.75 18.60
N TYR A 236 28.57 -5.52 17.57
CA TYR A 236 29.93 -6.03 17.40
C TYR A 236 30.94 -4.90 17.15
N ARG A 237 30.58 -3.90 16.32
CA ARG A 237 31.42 -2.74 16.05
C ARG A 237 31.68 -1.92 17.32
N ASP A 238 30.65 -1.68 18.12
CA ASP A 238 30.77 -0.96 19.39
C ASP A 238 31.66 -1.72 20.39
N GLU A 239 31.53 -3.05 20.44
CA GLU A 239 32.40 -3.90 21.26
C GLU A 239 33.87 -3.80 20.81
N VAL A 240 34.13 -3.89 19.50
CA VAL A 240 35.49 -3.77 18.94
C VAL A 240 36.09 -2.40 19.22
N LEU A 241 35.32 -1.32 19.04
CA LEU A 241 35.77 0.05 19.33
C LEU A 241 36.10 0.23 20.82
N ALA A 242 35.28 -0.32 21.72
CA ALA A 242 35.55 -0.30 23.15
C ALA A 242 36.84 -1.05 23.52
N ARG A 243 37.09 -2.20 22.89
CA ARG A 243 38.34 -2.97 23.07
C ARG A 243 39.56 -2.21 22.54
N LEU A 244 39.45 -1.57 21.37
CA LEU A 244 40.53 -0.77 20.80
C LEU A 244 40.87 0.43 21.68
N ALA A 245 39.87 1.17 22.18
CA ALA A 245 40.08 2.28 23.11
C ALA A 245 40.77 1.83 24.41
N ALA A 246 40.41 0.66 24.93
CA ALA A 246 41.07 0.09 26.11
C ALA A 246 42.53 -0.31 25.86
N ILE A 247 42.85 -0.81 24.65
CA ILE A 247 44.22 -1.13 24.24
C ILE A 247 45.04 0.16 24.04
N GLU A 248 44.48 1.17 23.38
CA GLU A 248 45.12 2.47 23.18
C GLU A 248 45.42 3.16 24.51
N ALA A 249 44.51 3.13 25.48
CA ALA A 249 44.75 3.64 26.83
C ALA A 249 45.91 2.91 27.54
N ARG A 250 46.08 1.60 27.30
CA ARG A 250 47.20 0.81 27.84
C ARG A 250 48.54 1.09 27.15
N LEU A 251 48.53 1.34 25.84
CA LEU A 251 49.73 1.63 25.04
C LEU A 251 50.17 3.09 25.18
N GLY A 252 49.23 4.03 25.26
CA GLY A 252 49.49 5.46 25.49
C GLY A 252 50.06 5.76 26.89
N GLY A 253 49.88 4.85 27.85
CA GLY A 253 50.57 4.89 29.14
C GLY A 253 52.05 4.46 29.08
N GLY A 254 52.56 4.00 27.94
CA GLY A 254 53.88 3.38 27.80
C GLY A 254 54.91 4.10 26.92
N ALA A 255 54.59 5.26 26.33
CA ALA A 255 55.52 5.94 25.43
C ALA A 255 55.53 7.47 25.60
N HIS A 256 56.07 7.95 26.72
CA HIS A 256 56.66 9.29 26.79
C HIS A 256 57.76 9.34 27.86
N SER A 257 58.97 8.89 27.51
CA SER A 257 60.19 9.45 28.11
C SER A 257 60.63 10.60 27.21
N PRO A 258 60.68 11.85 27.70
CA PRO A 258 61.22 12.95 26.92
C PRO A 258 62.74 12.79 26.90
N ASP A 259 63.29 12.32 25.79
CA ASP A 259 64.71 12.53 25.52
C ASP A 259 64.86 13.64 24.47
N GLU A 260 65.47 14.70 24.96
CA GLU A 260 65.79 15.93 24.27
C GLU A 260 67.00 15.65 23.36
N THR A 261 66.85 15.78 22.03
CA THR A 261 67.84 16.44 21.14
C THR A 261 67.53 16.25 19.63
N ALA A 262 67.69 17.36 18.88
CA ALA A 262 67.94 17.48 17.42
C ALA A 262 66.73 17.67 16.45
N PRO A 263 66.89 18.45 15.36
CA PRO A 263 65.91 19.45 14.94
C PRO A 263 65.06 19.12 13.69
N ARG A 264 63.93 19.84 13.60
CA ARG A 264 62.94 19.84 12.52
C ARG A 264 63.56 20.03 11.12
N THR A 265 63.21 19.15 10.20
CA THR A 265 63.20 19.45 8.75
C THR A 265 61.85 19.05 8.17
N GLY A 266 61.24 19.98 7.43
CA GLY A 266 59.85 19.92 6.98
C GLY A 266 59.59 18.94 5.85
N TYR A 267 58.33 18.52 5.74
CA TYR A 267 57.80 17.81 4.58
C TYR A 267 56.57 18.55 4.04
N ASP A 268 56.67 18.95 2.77
CA ASP A 268 55.72 19.73 1.96
C ASP A 268 54.76 18.76 1.21
N PRO A 269 53.43 18.90 1.35
CA PRO A 269 52.46 17.93 0.81
C PRO A 269 52.16 18.07 -0.69
N MET A 270 52.88 18.89 -1.47
CA MET A 270 52.54 19.17 -2.88
C MET A 270 53.29 18.33 -3.94
N ARG A 271 53.65 17.07 -3.66
CA ARG A 271 54.20 16.16 -4.70
C ARG A 271 53.53 14.79 -4.68
N GLY A 272 52.47 14.63 -5.48
CA GLY A 272 51.86 13.31 -5.65
C GLY A 272 50.71 13.21 -6.64
N GLN A 273 50.60 14.09 -7.64
CA GLN A 273 49.70 13.87 -8.79
C GLN A 273 50.40 14.29 -10.08
N ALA A 274 51.17 13.37 -10.66
CA ALA A 274 51.44 13.34 -12.09
C ALA A 274 52.00 11.97 -12.47
N GLY A 275 51.28 11.24 -13.32
CA GLY A 275 51.86 10.21 -14.18
C GLY A 275 51.53 8.78 -13.80
N ASN A 276 50.49 8.23 -14.43
CA ASN A 276 50.75 7.14 -15.37
C ASN A 276 49.67 7.13 -16.45
N GLY A 277 50.14 7.12 -17.70
CA GLY A 277 49.34 6.96 -18.91
C GLY A 277 49.07 5.50 -19.25
#